data_AF-A0A7J9ZQX0-F1
#
_entry.id   AF-A0A7J9ZQX0-F1
#
_cell.length_a   1.000
_cell.length_b   1.000
_cell.length_c   1.000
_cell.angle_alpha   90.00
_cell.angle_beta   90.00
_cell.angle_gamma   90.00
#
_symmetry.space_group_name_H-M   'P 1'
#
loop_
_entity.id
_entity.type
_entity.pdbx_description
1 polymer ?
#
loop_
_entity_poly.entity_id
_entity_poly.type
_entity_poly.pdbx_seq_one_letter_code
_entity_poly.pdbx_strand_id
1 'polypeptide(L)'
;MALASLIIGIVAAVASASIILAVVSWIPAIVGLILGFKAKGNIAASGGMKSGAGMATTGIVLSVIALVLAVLVIVLAVIDMM
;
A
#
# COMPACT_ATOMS: atom_id res chain seq x y z
N MET A 1 -12.85 6.96 -0.75
CA MET A 1 -12.16 5.92 0.05
C MET A 1 -11.39 4.94 -0.83
N ALA A 2 -12.00 4.24 -1.80
CA ALA A 2 -11.28 3.32 -2.70
C ALA A 2 -10.22 4.02 -3.59
N LEU A 3 -10.53 5.22 -4.12
CA LEU A 3 -9.56 6.00 -4.89
C LEU A 3 -8.38 6.47 -4.02
N ALA A 4 -8.64 6.79 -2.74
CA ALA A 4 -7.62 7.22 -1.80
C ALA A 4 -6.64 6.08 -1.44
N SER A 5 -7.14 4.85 -1.24
CA SER A 5 -6.26 3.69 -1.03
C SER A 5 -5.44 3.34 -2.27
N LEU A 6 -6.00 3.53 -3.47
CA LEU A 6 -5.28 3.33 -4.72
C LEU A 6 -4.14 4.34 -4.88
N ILE A 7 -4.43 5.64 -4.75
CA ILE A 7 -3.44 6.71 -4.89
C ILE A 7 -2.34 6.54 -3.85
N ILE A 8 -2.69 6.25 -2.59
CA ILE A 8 -1.70 6.03 -1.52
C ILE A 8 -0.88 4.77 -1.79
N GLY A 9 -1.49 3.69 -2.29
CA GLY A 9 -0.78 2.46 -2.66
C GLY A 9 0.22 2.70 -3.79
N ILE A 10 -0.16 3.46 -4.83
CA ILE A 10 0.75 3.83 -5.93
C ILE A 10 1.89 4.71 -5.41
N VAL A 11 1.59 5.74 -4.61
CA VAL A 11 2.62 6.62 -4.03
C VAL A 11 3.59 5.83 -3.15
N ALA A 12 3.10 4.88 -2.34
CA ALA A 12 3.94 4.01 -1.53
C ALA A 12 4.82 3.08 -2.38
N ALA A 13 4.28 2.49 -3.46
CA ALA A 13 5.04 1.63 -4.37
C ALA A 13 6.12 2.40 -5.14
N VAL A 14 5.82 3.62 -5.59
CA VAL A 14 6.82 4.49 -6.25
C VAL A 14 7.87 4.97 -5.26
N ALA A 15 7.47 5.34 -4.04
CA ALA A 15 8.41 5.78 -3.00
C ALA A 15 9.35 4.65 -2.53
N SER A 16 8.89 3.40 -2.52
CA SER A 16 9.71 2.24 -2.14
C SER A 16 10.75 1.85 -3.21
N ALA A 17 10.68 2.41 -4.43
CA ALA A 17 11.71 2.22 -5.46
C ALA A 17 13.00 3.02 -5.20
N SER A 18 13.01 3.96 -4.25
CA SER A 18 14.20 4.73 -3.89
C SER A 18 14.69 4.37 -2.49
N ILE A 19 15.97 4.00 -2.34
CA ILE A 19 16.60 3.58 -1.07
C ILE A 19 16.36 4.59 0.07
N ILE A 20 16.40 5.89 -0.21
CA ILE A 20 16.23 6.96 0.79
C ILE A 20 14.76 7.05 1.25
N LEU A 21 13.81 6.79 0.35
CA LEU A 21 12.37 6.85 0.64
C LEU A 21 11.82 5.52 1.14
N ALA A 22 12.53 4.40 0.97
CA ALA A 22 12.15 3.09 1.45
C ALA A 22 11.90 3.08 2.97
N VAL A 23 12.70 3.81 3.75
CA VAL A 23 12.54 3.93 5.21
C VAL A 23 11.28 4.71 5.61
N VAL A 24 10.89 5.73 4.82
CA VAL A 24 9.71 6.57 5.09
C VAL A 24 8.42 6.00 4.48
N SER A 25 8.56 5.11 3.48
CA SER A 25 7.45 4.52 2.73
C SER A 25 6.51 3.63 3.57
N TRP A 26 6.91 3.27 4.78
CA TRP A 26 6.16 2.37 5.65
C TRP A 26 4.86 3.03 6.15
N ILE A 27 4.92 4.32 6.47
CA ILE A 27 3.76 5.10 6.95
C ILE A 27 2.66 5.14 5.87
N PRO A 28 2.92 5.61 4.63
CA PRO A 28 1.89 5.62 3.59
C PRO A 28 1.45 4.20 3.20
N ALA A 29 2.32 3.19 3.22
CA ALA A 29 1.92 1.80 2.95
C ALA A 29 0.90 1.27 3.97
N ILE A 30 1.13 1.53 5.26
CA ILE A 30 0.21 1.15 6.34
C ILE A 30 -1.12 1.90 6.22
N VAL A 31 -1.07 3.21 5.95
CA VAL A 31 -2.29 4.01 5.74
C VAL A 31 -3.09 3.53 4.53
N GLY A 32 -2.41 3.17 3.44
CA GLY A 32 -3.01 2.59 2.24
C GLY A 32 -3.72 1.26 2.52
N LEU A 33 -3.09 0.38 3.31
CA LEU A 33 -3.68 -0.88 3.77
C LEU A 33 -4.94 -0.66 4.61
N ILE A 34 -4.87 0.20 5.63
CA ILE A 34 -6.01 0.48 6.52
C ILE A 34 -7.18 1.05 5.72
N LEU A 35 -6.93 2.04 4.86
CA LEU A 35 -7.96 2.63 4.01
C LEU A 35 -8.54 1.63 3.03
N GLY A 36 -7.71 0.74 2.47
CA GLY A 36 -8.13 -0.33 1.59
C GLY A 36 -9.06 -1.32 2.29
N PHE A 37 -8.69 -1.83 3.46
CA PHE A 37 -9.55 -2.73 4.25
C PHE A 37 -10.85 -2.06 4.69
N LYS A 38 -10.79 -0.80 5.13
CA LYS A 38 -11.98 -0.04 5.53
C LYS A 38 -12.91 0.22 4.34
N ALA A 39 -12.35 0.48 3.15
CA ALA A 39 -13.11 0.60 1.92
C ALA A 39 -13.76 -0.73 1.52
N LYS A 40 -13.02 -1.84 1.61
CA LYS A 40 -13.53 -3.19 1.30
C LYS A 40 -14.68 -3.58 2.24
N GLY A 41 -14.54 -3.33 3.54
CA GLY A 41 -15.59 -3.53 4.53
C GLY A 41 -16.84 -2.68 4.27
N ASN A 42 -16.66 -1.39 3.94
CA ASN A 42 -17.76 -0.50 3.58
C ASN A 42 -18.48 -0.88 2.27
N ILE A 43 -17.78 -1.52 1.32
CA ILE A 43 -18.38 -2.00 0.08
C ILE A 43 -19.17 -3.29 0.36
N ALA A 44 -18.60 -4.23 1.11
CA ALA A 44 -19.30 -5.45 1.53
C ALA A 44 -20.57 -5.14 2.34
N ALA A 45 -20.49 -4.19 3.28
CA ALA A 45 -21.62 -3.73 4.09
C ALA A 45 -22.68 -2.95 3.29
N SER A 46 -22.36 -2.49 2.07
CA SER A 46 -23.31 -1.74 1.23
C SER A 46 -24.24 -2.62 0.40
N GLY A 47 -24.11 -3.95 0.46
CA GLY A 47 -25.00 -4.88 -0.23
C GLY A 47 -25.05 -4.71 -1.76
N GLY A 48 -23.98 -4.17 -2.37
CA GLY A 48 -23.90 -3.90 -3.80
C GLY A 48 -24.19 -2.47 -4.22
N MET A 49 -24.56 -1.56 -3.30
CA MET A 49 -24.79 -0.14 -3.63
C MET A 49 -23.51 0.66 -3.92
N LYS A 50 -22.35 0.24 -3.39
CA LYS A 50 -21.06 0.89 -3.67
C LYS A 50 -20.22 0.08 -4.66
N SER A 51 -19.94 0.68 -5.81
CA SER A 51 -18.98 0.17 -6.79
C SER A 51 -17.53 0.54 -6.40
N GLY A 52 -16.54 -0.18 -6.93
CA GLY A 52 -15.11 0.08 -6.67
C GLY A 52 -14.38 -0.98 -5.83
N ALA A 53 -14.95 -2.18 -5.66
CA ALA A 53 -14.30 -3.30 -4.98
C ALA A 53 -12.95 -3.67 -5.62
N GLY A 54 -12.87 -3.59 -6.96
CA GLY A 54 -11.63 -3.77 -7.72
C GLY A 54 -10.55 -2.77 -7.29
N MET A 55 -10.84 -1.48 -7.31
CA MET A 55 -9.89 -0.43 -6.92
C MET A 55 -9.42 -0.54 -5.45
N ALA A 56 -10.33 -0.89 -4.54
CA ALA A 56 -9.96 -1.11 -3.13
C ALA A 56 -8.99 -2.30 -3.00
N THR A 57 -9.23 -3.38 -3.74
CA THR A 57 -8.36 -4.56 -3.75
C THR A 57 -7.01 -4.26 -4.39
N THR A 58 -6.98 -3.53 -5.52
CA THR A 58 -5.74 -3.09 -6.17
C THR A 58 -4.91 -2.19 -5.25
N GLY A 59 -5.55 -1.25 -4.53
CA GLY A 59 -4.87 -0.42 -3.54
C GLY A 59 -4.22 -1.24 -2.41
N ILE A 60 -4.94 -2.23 -1.87
CA ILE A 60 -4.40 -3.15 -0.85
C ILE A 60 -3.19 -3.92 -1.41
N VAL A 61 -3.31 -4.51 -2.59
CA VAL A 61 -2.24 -5.32 -3.20
C VAL A 61 -1.00 -4.47 -3.47
N LEU A 62 -1.16 -3.25 -4.00
CA LEU A 62 -0.05 -2.32 -4.20
C LEU A 62 0.65 -1.94 -2.89
N SER A 63 -0.10 -1.68 -1.83
CA SER A 63 0.48 -1.39 -0.51
C SER A 63 1.24 -2.60 0.09
N VAL A 64 0.78 -3.83 -0.14
CA VAL A 64 1.52 -5.04 0.28
C VAL A 64 2.83 -5.18 -0.51
N ILE A 65 2.78 -5.01 -1.83
CA ILE A 65 3.98 -5.07 -2.67
C ILE A 65 5.01 -4.02 -2.26
N ALA A 66 4.56 -2.78 -2.00
CA ALA A 66 5.41 -1.69 -1.52
C ALA A 66 6.09 -2.04 -0.19
N LEU A 67 5.36 -2.65 0.75
CA LEU A 67 5.89 -3.10 2.04
C LEU A 67 6.96 -4.19 1.86
N VAL A 68 6.69 -5.19 1.02
CA VAL A 68 7.65 -6.28 0.74
C VAL A 68 8.93 -5.73 0.09
N LEU A 69 8.79 -4.83 -0.89
CA LEU A 69 9.94 -4.18 -1.54
C LEU A 69 10.74 -3.34 -0.55
N ALA A 70 10.08 -2.56 0.31
CA ALA A 70 10.76 -1.75 1.31
C ALA A 70 11.58 -2.62 2.29
N VAL A 71 11.03 -3.75 2.74
CA VAL A 71 11.75 -4.71 3.61
C VAL A 71 12.94 -5.31 2.88
N LEU A 72 12.77 -5.74 1.62
CA LEU A 72 13.85 -6.30 0.80
C LEU A 72 15.00 -5.32 0.60
N VAL A 73 14.70 -4.06 0.27
CA VAL A 73 15.70 -3.01 0.09
C VAL A 73 16.48 -2.75 1.38
N ILE A 74 15.80 -2.73 2.53
CA ILE A 74 16.45 -2.53 3.83
C ILE A 74 17.34 -3.72 4.19
N VAL A 75 16.89 -4.95 3.96
CA VAL A 75 17.71 -6.16 4.20
C VAL A 75 18.96 -6.15 3.32
N LEU A 76 18.82 -5.86 2.02
CA LEU A 76 19.95 -5.77 1.10
C LEU A 76 20.92 -4.66 1.51
N ALA A 77 20.42 -3.48 1.87
CA ALA A 77 21.26 -2.36 2.33
C ALA A 77 22.03 -2.69 3.62
N VAL A 78 21.41 -3.42 4.56
CA VAL A 78 22.09 -3.87 5.79
C VAL A 78 23.17 -4.90 5.45
N ILE A 79 22.90 -5.85 4.55
CA ILE A 79 23.87 -6.86 4.10
C ILE A 79 25.07 -6.20 3.42
N ASP A 80 24.85 -5.21 2.54
CA ASP A 80 25.93 -4.46 1.86
C ASP A 80 26.81 -3.66 2.85
N MET A 81 26.25 -3.29 4.01
CA MET A 81 26.94 -2.50 5.03
C MET A 81 27.71 -3.36 6.05
N MET A 82 27.55 -4.69 6.03
CA MET A 82 28.24 -5.66 6.90
C MET A 82 29.51 -6.22 6.26
#